data_AF-U3IF84-F1
#
_entry.id   AF-U3IF84-F1
#
_cell.length_a   1.000
_cell.length_b   1.000
_cell.length_c   1.000
_cell.angle_alpha   90.00
_cell.angle_beta   90.00
_cell.angle_gamma   90.00
#
_symmetry.space_group_name_H-M   'P 1'
#
loop_
_entity.id
_entity.type
_entity.pdbx_description
1 polymer ?
#
loop_
_entity_poly.entity_id
_entity_poly.type
_entity_poly.pdbx_seq_one_letter_code
_entity_poly.pdbx_strand_id
1 'polypeptide(L)'
;MGVTQGDMSPHSLLGGGTTFHVPCHCRTPPYPHLSPGQGAPFCIPPPHCPPRAMGLGSLPDPQPPHTHTGGPYGAVGVDLAFERLLCHIFGDDFIATFKAKRPAAWVDLTIAFEARKRAAAPSRASPLNVSLPFSFIDFYRKHRGQNVETALKKSNVNFVKWSSQGMLRMSPEAMSELFQPTITQIINHIDALLKKPEVQGIKFLFLVGGFAESPMLQHAVQAAFGAACRVVIPQDVGLTILKGAVLFGLDPTIVRVRRSPLTYGVGVLNKFVEGKHPREKLLVKEGKNWCTDIFEKFVSVDQSVALGEVVQRSYCPARPGQRKTIINIYCSAADDVVYITDPGVRKCGTVSLELPQLGEGGGHDGDTGSPRARREIRAAMQFGDTEIKVTAVDMSTSKTVRATIDFLSN
;
A
#
# COMPACT_ATOMS: atom_id res chain seq x y z
N MET A 1 55.30 5.41 31.40
CA MET A 1 55.03 5.66 32.83
C MET A 1 53.54 5.95 32.93
N GLY A 2 52.72 4.97 33.30
CA GLY A 2 52.26 4.79 34.70
C GLY A 2 51.08 5.74 34.95
N VAL A 3 49.85 5.33 34.63
CA VAL A 3 48.84 4.75 35.53
C VAL A 3 48.63 5.58 36.80
N THR A 4 47.44 6.19 36.91
CA THR A 4 46.71 6.28 38.19
C THR A 4 45.22 6.12 37.94
N GLN A 5 44.71 4.99 38.42
CA GLN A 5 43.31 4.67 38.71
C GLN A 5 42.81 5.53 39.88
N GLY A 6 41.53 5.89 39.84
CA GLY A 6 40.79 6.40 40.99
C GLY A 6 39.36 5.88 40.91
N ASP A 7 39.10 4.80 41.64
CA ASP A 7 37.79 4.20 41.88
C ASP A 7 36.88 5.15 42.68
N MET A 8 35.60 5.21 42.30
CA MET A 8 34.49 5.42 43.23
C MET A 8 33.19 4.89 42.61
N SER A 9 32.56 3.93 43.29
CA SER A 9 31.17 3.46 43.16
C SER A 9 30.54 3.56 44.56
N PRO A 10 29.23 3.32 44.77
CA PRO A 10 28.03 3.67 43.99
C PRO A 10 26.97 4.35 44.90
N HIS A 11 26.07 5.19 44.37
CA HIS A 11 24.81 5.51 45.07
C HIS A 11 23.67 5.81 44.08
N SER A 12 22.78 4.83 43.97
CA SER A 12 21.32 4.94 44.03
C SER A 12 20.68 6.31 43.76
N LEU A 13 20.03 6.45 42.60
CA LEU A 13 18.81 7.27 42.46
C LEU A 13 17.75 6.48 41.68
N LEU A 14 16.61 6.35 42.34
CA LEU A 14 15.43 5.61 41.96
C LEU A 14 14.83 6.14 40.65
N GLY A 15 14.60 5.24 39.70
CA GLY A 15 13.80 5.50 38.51
C GLY A 15 12.33 5.66 38.89
N GLY A 16 11.82 6.88 38.82
CA GLY A 16 10.39 7.15 38.75
C GLY A 16 9.89 6.80 37.35
N GLY A 17 9.22 5.66 37.23
CA GLY A 17 8.44 5.31 36.04
C GLY A 17 7.14 6.11 36.02
N THR A 18 6.99 7.01 35.07
CA THR A 18 5.69 7.56 34.68
C THR A 18 5.16 6.80 33.48
N THR A 19 4.35 5.79 33.80
CA THR A 19 3.48 5.05 32.89
C THR A 19 2.42 6.02 32.35
N PHE A 20 2.49 6.39 31.08
CA PHE A 20 1.37 7.05 30.40
C PHE A 20 0.29 5.99 30.08
N HIS A 21 -0.66 5.86 31.00
CA HIS A 21 -1.92 5.18 30.77
C HIS A 21 -2.81 6.08 29.90
N VAL A 22 -3.06 5.68 28.65
CA VAL A 22 -4.15 6.26 27.84
C VAL A 22 -5.39 5.36 28.01
N PRO A 23 -6.50 5.84 28.61
CA PRO A 23 -7.71 5.06 28.75
C PRO A 23 -8.46 4.97 27.41
N CYS A 24 -8.66 3.76 26.90
CA CYS A 24 -9.66 3.49 25.87
C CYS A 24 -11.07 3.60 26.48
N HIS A 25 -11.70 4.77 26.35
CA HIS A 25 -13.13 4.91 26.58
C HIS A 25 -13.89 4.61 25.27
N CYS A 26 -14.37 3.38 25.12
CA CYS A 26 -15.46 3.07 24.20
C CYS A 26 -16.76 3.64 24.78
N ARG A 27 -17.20 4.81 24.28
CA ARG A 27 -18.58 5.28 24.44
C ARG A 27 -19.28 5.18 23.09
N THR A 28 -20.24 4.27 23.00
CA THR A 28 -21.24 4.18 21.94
C THR A 28 -22.15 5.41 21.97
N PRO A 29 -22.32 6.18 20.87
CA PRO A 29 -23.38 7.17 20.78
C PRO A 29 -24.74 6.51 20.43
N PRO A 30 -25.86 7.04 20.93
CA PRO A 30 -27.19 6.49 20.70
C PRO A 30 -27.73 6.85 19.30
N TYR A 31 -28.44 5.90 18.69
CA TYR A 31 -29.23 6.07 17.47
C TYR A 31 -30.37 7.09 17.67
N PRO A 32 -30.62 8.01 16.74
CA PRO A 32 -31.89 8.71 16.67
C PRO A 32 -32.90 7.91 15.82
N HIS A 33 -34.05 7.64 16.43
CA HIS A 33 -35.27 7.12 15.80
C HIS A 33 -35.75 8.03 14.65
N LEU A 34 -36.08 7.43 13.51
CA LEU A 34 -36.91 8.04 12.46
C LEU A 34 -38.01 7.04 12.05
N SER A 35 -39.24 7.51 12.15
CA SER A 35 -40.49 6.87 11.73
C SER A 35 -41.14 7.74 10.62
N PRO A 36 -42.05 7.19 9.78
CA PRO A 36 -41.92 7.27 8.31
C PRO A 36 -42.99 8.13 7.62
N GLY A 37 -42.78 8.43 6.32
CA GLY A 37 -43.84 8.94 5.46
C GLY A 37 -43.42 9.35 4.04
N GLN A 38 -43.88 8.56 3.05
CA GLN A 38 -44.23 8.92 1.65
C GLN A 38 -43.07 9.30 0.70
N GLY A 39 -42.85 8.65 -0.45
CA GLY A 39 -43.53 7.59 -1.17
C GLY A 39 -42.75 7.32 -2.47
N ALA A 40 -42.62 6.04 -2.85
CA ALA A 40 -42.10 5.61 -4.15
C ALA A 40 -43.13 5.86 -5.27
N PRO A 41 -42.80 5.53 -6.53
CA PRO A 41 -43.26 4.22 -6.98
C PRO A 41 -42.15 3.37 -7.64
N PHE A 42 -42.26 2.08 -7.31
CA PHE A 42 -41.47 0.92 -7.74
C PHE A 42 -41.69 0.52 -9.21
N CYS A 43 -40.82 -0.36 -9.72
CA CYS A 43 -41.24 -1.65 -10.30
C CYS A 43 -40.10 -2.70 -10.31
N ILE A 44 -40.35 -3.83 -9.65
CA ILE A 44 -39.75 -5.17 -9.81
C ILE A 44 -40.94 -6.13 -10.05
N PRO A 45 -40.85 -7.17 -10.90
CA PRO A 45 -41.14 -8.56 -10.44
C PRO A 45 -40.36 -9.66 -11.26
N PRO A 46 -40.58 -10.99 -11.09
CA PRO A 46 -40.22 -11.88 -9.97
C PRO A 46 -39.49 -13.20 -10.46
N PRO A 47 -39.22 -14.24 -9.61
CA PRO A 47 -38.17 -15.26 -9.80
C PRO A 47 -38.61 -16.72 -10.16
N HIS A 48 -37.61 -17.63 -10.25
CA HIS A 48 -37.57 -19.13 -10.35
C HIS A 48 -37.02 -19.66 -11.70
N CYS A 49 -36.09 -20.63 -11.86
CA CYS A 49 -35.23 -21.51 -11.03
C CYS A 49 -34.21 -22.26 -11.99
N PRO A 50 -33.46 -23.34 -11.65
CA PRO A 50 -32.01 -23.43 -11.39
C PRO A 50 -31.19 -24.26 -12.44
N PRO A 51 -30.06 -24.92 -12.10
CA PRO A 51 -28.67 -24.47 -12.25
C PRO A 51 -27.89 -25.18 -13.37
N ARG A 52 -26.81 -24.56 -13.87
CA ARG A 52 -25.74 -25.28 -14.58
C ARG A 52 -24.37 -24.82 -14.09
N ALA A 53 -23.70 -25.74 -13.41
CA ALA A 53 -22.28 -25.69 -13.13
C ALA A 53 -21.47 -25.81 -14.43
N MET A 54 -20.41 -25.03 -14.58
CA MET A 54 -19.11 -25.46 -15.13
C MET A 54 -18.10 -24.29 -15.08
N GLY A 55 -16.91 -24.56 -14.53
CA GLY A 55 -15.67 -23.90 -14.92
C GLY A 55 -15.16 -22.74 -14.05
N LEU A 56 -14.60 -23.04 -12.89
CA LEU A 56 -13.64 -22.17 -12.21
C LEU A 56 -12.33 -22.11 -13.03
N GLY A 57 -12.27 -21.20 -13.98
CA GLY A 57 -11.01 -20.61 -14.45
C GLY A 57 -10.77 -19.35 -13.65
N SER A 58 -9.83 -19.38 -12.70
CA SER A 58 -9.37 -18.21 -11.97
C SER A 58 -8.74 -17.22 -12.94
N LEU A 59 -9.50 -16.21 -13.34
CA LEU A 59 -8.97 -14.99 -13.95
C LEU A 59 -8.06 -14.31 -12.91
N PRO A 60 -6.86 -13.84 -13.29
CA PRO A 60 -6.03 -13.08 -12.36
C PRO A 60 -6.74 -11.78 -11.98
N ASP A 61 -6.80 -11.49 -10.69
CA ASP A 61 -7.32 -10.23 -10.17
C ASP A 61 -6.57 -9.04 -10.81
N PRO A 62 -7.28 -7.96 -11.20
CA PRO A 62 -6.63 -6.75 -11.70
C PRO A 62 -5.76 -6.15 -10.61
N GLN A 63 -4.44 -6.15 -10.80
CA GLN A 63 -3.52 -5.51 -9.86
C GLN A 63 -3.66 -3.98 -9.93
N PRO A 64 -3.78 -3.27 -8.78
CA PRO A 64 -3.85 -1.81 -8.76
C PRO A 64 -2.51 -1.17 -9.18
N PRO A 65 -2.51 0.06 -9.74
CA PRO A 65 -1.31 0.65 -10.32
C PRO A 65 -0.38 1.13 -9.21
N HIS A 66 0.88 0.74 -9.34
CA HIS A 66 1.98 0.90 -8.37
C HIS A 66 1.71 0.29 -7.00
N THR A 67 1.20 -0.93 -6.99
CA THR A 67 1.40 -1.84 -5.86
C THR A 67 2.86 -2.31 -5.85
N HIS A 68 3.48 -2.37 -4.67
CA HIS A 68 4.80 -2.97 -4.51
C HIS A 68 4.81 -4.36 -5.19
N THR A 69 5.55 -4.49 -6.28
CA THR A 69 5.45 -5.66 -7.16
C THR A 69 6.12 -6.90 -6.56
N GLY A 70 6.93 -6.73 -5.50
CA GLY A 70 7.81 -7.74 -4.94
C GLY A 70 7.17 -8.79 -4.05
N GLY A 71 5.84 -8.94 -4.05
CA GLY A 71 5.13 -9.97 -3.27
C GLY A 71 5.53 -10.01 -1.77
N PRO A 72 5.19 -11.10 -1.04
CA PRO A 72 5.61 -11.29 0.35
C PRO A 72 7.05 -11.83 0.46
N TYR A 73 7.99 -11.37 -0.38
CA TYR A 73 9.35 -11.93 -0.50
C TYR A 73 10.37 -11.23 0.42
N GLY A 74 10.08 -11.17 1.72
CA GLY A 74 10.93 -10.53 2.74
C GLY A 74 11.70 -11.50 3.63
N ALA A 75 12.44 -10.96 4.61
CA ALA A 75 13.18 -11.75 5.62
C ALA A 75 12.32 -12.78 6.36
N VAL A 76 11.00 -12.53 6.46
CA VAL A 76 10.00 -13.45 7.02
C VAL A 76 9.98 -14.79 6.29
N GLY A 77 10.28 -14.81 4.98
CA GLY A 77 10.37 -16.06 4.22
C GLY A 77 11.45 -17.00 4.75
N VAL A 78 12.55 -16.45 5.28
CA VAL A 78 13.64 -17.24 5.91
C VAL A 78 13.18 -17.79 7.26
N ASP A 79 12.39 -17.03 8.02
CA ASP A 79 11.80 -17.51 9.28
C ASP A 79 10.80 -18.64 9.03
N LEU A 80 9.99 -18.53 7.98
CA LEU A 80 9.08 -19.59 7.55
C LEU A 80 9.83 -20.85 7.09
N ALA A 81 10.97 -20.69 6.40
CA ALA A 81 11.82 -21.82 6.03
C ALA A 81 12.39 -22.52 7.27
N PHE A 82 12.81 -21.75 8.29
CA PHE A 82 13.29 -22.32 9.55
C PHE A 82 12.18 -23.05 10.31
N GLU A 83 10.97 -22.48 10.34
CA GLU A 83 9.82 -23.15 10.92
C GLU A 83 9.50 -24.47 10.22
N ARG A 84 9.51 -24.50 8.88
CA ARG A 84 9.30 -25.73 8.10
C ARG A 84 10.37 -26.78 8.42
N LEU A 85 11.62 -26.36 8.59
CA LEU A 85 12.69 -27.25 9.03
C LEU A 85 12.40 -27.83 10.43
N LEU A 86 11.93 -27.01 11.38
CA LEU A 86 11.52 -27.50 12.70
C LEU A 86 10.33 -28.46 12.61
N CYS A 87 9.34 -28.19 11.78
CA CYS A 87 8.22 -29.11 11.51
C CYS A 87 8.72 -30.44 10.94
N HIS A 88 9.67 -30.41 10.00
CA HIS A 88 10.25 -31.62 9.43
C HIS A 88 11.00 -32.46 10.48
N ILE A 89 11.73 -31.81 11.40
CA ILE A 89 12.51 -32.52 12.44
C ILE A 89 11.63 -33.03 13.59
N PHE A 90 10.68 -32.22 14.05
CA PHE A 90 9.93 -32.47 15.30
C PHE A 90 8.46 -32.89 15.09
N GLY A 91 7.96 -32.74 13.87
CA GLY A 91 6.58 -32.99 13.43
C GLY A 91 5.70 -31.73 13.48
N ASP A 92 4.88 -31.53 12.46
CA ASP A 92 3.95 -30.40 12.34
C ASP A 92 2.98 -30.29 13.53
N ASP A 93 2.40 -31.41 13.96
CA ASP A 93 1.49 -31.50 15.09
C ASP A 93 2.14 -31.03 16.39
N PHE A 94 3.41 -31.38 16.59
CA PHE A 94 4.18 -30.94 17.75
C PHE A 94 4.44 -29.44 17.71
N ILE A 95 4.92 -28.89 16.58
CA ILE A 95 5.23 -27.46 16.47
C ILE A 95 3.96 -26.62 16.65
N ALA A 96 2.84 -27.02 16.04
CA ALA A 96 1.55 -26.36 16.22
C ALA A 96 1.10 -26.39 17.69
N THR A 97 1.19 -27.55 18.35
CA THR A 97 0.83 -27.71 19.76
C THR A 97 1.73 -26.88 20.68
N PHE A 98 3.03 -26.84 20.40
CA PHE A 98 4.01 -26.07 21.17
C PHE A 98 3.73 -24.56 21.08
N LYS A 99 3.47 -24.05 19.88
CA LYS A 99 3.09 -22.64 19.66
C LYS A 99 1.84 -22.25 20.44
N ALA A 100 0.82 -23.11 20.44
CA ALA A 100 -0.43 -22.86 21.15
C ALA A 100 -0.26 -22.90 22.68
N LYS A 101 0.49 -23.88 23.20
CA LYS A 101 0.62 -24.09 24.66
C LYS A 101 1.74 -23.30 25.31
N ARG A 102 2.78 -22.90 24.56
CA ARG A 102 4.00 -22.24 25.06
C ARG A 102 4.43 -21.08 24.13
N PRO A 103 3.56 -20.08 23.87
CA PRO A 103 3.85 -19.00 22.93
C PRO A 103 5.08 -18.16 23.31
N ALA A 104 5.32 -17.91 24.60
CA ALA A 104 6.50 -17.16 25.05
C ALA A 104 7.81 -17.88 24.69
N ALA A 105 7.88 -19.19 24.89
CA ALA A 105 9.06 -19.97 24.51
C ALA A 105 9.23 -20.07 22.97
N TRP A 106 8.15 -20.01 22.20
CA TRP A 106 8.25 -19.88 20.75
C TRP A 106 8.87 -18.54 20.32
N VAL A 107 8.49 -17.44 20.99
CA VAL A 107 9.09 -16.13 20.77
C VAL A 107 10.58 -16.16 21.10
N ASP A 108 10.99 -16.74 22.23
CA ASP A 108 12.41 -16.88 22.59
C ASP A 108 13.22 -17.65 21.54
N LEU A 109 12.66 -18.74 21.01
CA LEU A 109 13.28 -19.51 19.93
C LEU A 109 13.42 -18.67 18.65
N THR A 110 12.37 -17.92 18.30
CA THR A 110 12.36 -17.07 17.10
C THR A 110 13.40 -15.96 17.23
N ILE A 111 13.54 -15.33 18.41
CA ILE A 111 14.58 -14.33 18.70
C ILE A 111 15.98 -14.95 18.61
N ALA A 112 16.17 -16.14 19.18
CA ALA A 112 17.43 -16.86 19.11
C ALA A 112 17.83 -17.17 17.65
N PHE A 113 16.86 -17.57 16.83
CA PHE A 113 17.08 -17.79 15.40
C PHE A 113 17.36 -16.48 14.64
N GLU A 114 16.58 -15.42 14.86
CA GLU A 114 16.76 -14.10 14.25
C GLU A 114 18.19 -13.58 14.43
N ALA A 115 18.75 -13.71 15.64
CA ALA A 115 20.12 -13.31 15.92
C ALA A 115 21.17 -14.09 15.09
N ARG A 116 20.91 -15.37 14.79
CA ARG A 116 21.77 -16.19 13.93
C ARG A 116 21.54 -15.92 12.44
N LYS A 117 20.29 -15.69 12.05
CA LYS A 117 19.92 -15.28 10.69
C LYS A 117 20.67 -14.01 10.27
N ARG A 118 20.72 -12.98 11.13
CA ARG A 118 21.50 -11.75 10.86
C ARG A 118 23.01 -11.97 10.75
N ALA A 119 23.54 -12.98 11.45
CA ALA A 119 24.96 -13.30 11.43
C ALA A 119 25.38 -14.21 10.26
N ALA A 120 24.42 -14.74 9.49
CA ALA A 120 24.68 -15.61 8.35
C ALA A 120 25.34 -14.85 7.21
N ALA A 121 26.38 -15.44 6.62
CA ALA A 121 27.10 -14.84 5.51
C ALA A 121 27.66 -15.93 4.58
N PRO A 122 27.75 -15.69 3.26
CA PRO A 122 28.24 -16.68 2.30
C PRO A 122 29.68 -17.13 2.56
N SER A 123 30.53 -16.23 3.06
CA SER A 123 31.94 -16.49 3.38
C SER A 123 32.16 -17.19 4.72
N ARG A 124 31.11 -17.40 5.52
CA ARG A 124 31.22 -18.01 6.85
C ARG A 124 31.27 -19.53 6.72
N ALA A 125 32.45 -20.10 6.94
CA ALA A 125 32.63 -21.55 7.05
C ALA A 125 32.20 -22.12 8.43
N SER A 126 32.09 -21.28 9.46
CA SER A 126 31.74 -21.73 10.81
C SER A 126 30.23 -22.00 10.95
N PRO A 127 29.81 -23.13 11.53
CA PRO A 127 28.41 -23.38 11.87
C PRO A 127 27.82 -22.35 12.84
N LEU A 128 26.51 -22.14 12.77
CA LEU A 128 25.77 -21.26 13.67
C LEU A 128 24.94 -22.08 14.67
N ASN A 129 25.04 -21.73 15.95
CA ASN A 129 24.30 -22.43 17.01
C ASN A 129 23.04 -21.66 17.39
N VAL A 130 21.88 -22.27 17.22
CA VAL A 130 20.57 -21.76 17.64
C VAL A 130 20.17 -22.42 18.95
N SER A 131 19.94 -21.62 19.99
CA SER A 131 19.53 -22.13 21.30
C SER A 131 18.07 -22.54 21.26
N LEU A 132 17.77 -23.77 21.69
CA LEU A 132 16.39 -24.18 21.98
C LEU A 132 16.07 -23.82 23.43
N PRO A 133 14.95 -23.13 23.71
CA PRO A 133 14.52 -22.89 25.08
C PRO A 133 14.33 -24.19 25.84
N PHE A 134 14.66 -24.19 27.15
CA PHE A 134 14.46 -25.38 28.00
C PHE A 134 13.01 -25.89 27.93
N SER A 135 12.04 -24.97 27.88
CA SER A 135 10.62 -25.32 27.72
C SER A 135 10.32 -26.08 26.43
N PHE A 136 11.07 -25.87 25.34
CA PHE A 136 10.92 -26.63 24.10
C PHE A 136 11.43 -28.06 24.30
N ILE A 137 12.63 -28.20 24.86
CA ILE A 137 13.31 -29.49 25.06
C ILE A 137 12.51 -30.38 26.02
N ASP A 138 12.08 -29.82 27.16
CA ASP A 138 11.27 -30.53 28.15
C ASP A 138 9.90 -30.92 27.61
N PHE A 139 9.23 -30.00 26.89
CA PHE A 139 7.93 -30.27 26.30
C PHE A 139 8.00 -31.35 25.21
N TYR A 140 9.02 -31.32 24.36
CA TYR A 140 9.26 -32.36 23.35
C TYR A 140 9.46 -33.74 24.00
N ARG A 141 10.30 -33.82 25.03
CA ARG A 141 10.56 -35.07 25.77
C ARG A 141 9.28 -35.65 26.37
N LYS A 142 8.45 -34.81 26.99
CA LYS A 142 7.17 -35.23 27.59
C LYS A 142 6.14 -35.66 26.55
N HIS A 143 6.09 -34.99 25.40
CA HIS A 143 5.07 -35.24 24.37
C HIS A 143 5.42 -36.39 23.42
N ARG A 144 6.70 -36.63 23.15
CA ARG A 144 7.16 -37.64 22.17
C ARG A 144 7.92 -38.81 22.79
N GLY A 145 8.24 -38.75 24.08
CA GLY A 145 9.00 -39.79 24.78
C GLY A 145 10.46 -39.95 24.31
N GLN A 146 10.97 -39.04 23.49
CA GLN A 146 12.35 -39.06 22.97
C GLN A 146 13.02 -37.69 23.12
N ASN A 147 14.35 -37.68 23.14
CA ASN A 147 15.12 -36.44 23.22
C ASN A 147 15.31 -35.80 21.82
N VAL A 148 15.74 -34.53 21.82
CA VAL A 148 15.96 -33.73 20.59
C VAL A 148 17.03 -34.35 19.69
N GLU A 149 18.10 -34.90 20.26
CA GLU A 149 19.18 -35.53 19.49
C GLU A 149 18.68 -36.75 18.69
N THR A 150 17.84 -37.59 19.29
CA THR A 150 17.20 -38.73 18.63
C THR A 150 16.27 -38.27 17.52
N ALA A 151 15.53 -37.18 17.71
CA ALA A 151 14.67 -36.60 16.67
C ALA A 151 15.49 -36.16 15.44
N LEU A 152 16.59 -35.44 15.67
CA LEU A 152 17.51 -35.01 14.61
C LEU A 152 18.09 -36.21 13.85
N LYS A 153 18.56 -37.24 14.55
CA LYS A 153 19.07 -38.47 13.91
C LYS A 153 18.01 -39.18 13.05
N LYS A 154 16.74 -39.19 13.49
CA LYS A 154 15.62 -39.79 12.74
C LYS A 154 15.18 -38.98 11.53
N SER A 155 15.30 -37.66 11.60
CA SER A 155 14.87 -36.75 10.52
C SER A 155 15.73 -36.81 9.25
N ASN A 156 16.89 -37.47 9.29
CA ASN A 156 17.85 -37.56 8.18
C ASN A 156 18.36 -36.19 7.65
N VAL A 157 18.23 -35.14 8.48
CA VAL A 157 18.74 -33.80 8.18
C VAL A 157 20.23 -33.72 8.57
N ASN A 158 21.10 -34.13 7.65
CA ASN A 158 22.54 -34.29 7.93
C ASN A 158 23.28 -32.97 8.22
N PHE A 159 22.70 -31.85 7.81
CA PHE A 159 23.28 -30.51 7.90
C PHE A 159 22.88 -29.75 9.19
N VAL A 160 22.03 -30.34 10.03
CA VAL A 160 21.71 -29.84 11.38
C VAL A 160 22.07 -30.89 12.42
N LYS A 161 22.89 -30.52 13.41
CA LYS A 161 23.36 -31.44 14.45
C LYS A 161 23.00 -30.94 15.84
N TRP A 162 22.87 -31.86 16.79
CA TRP A 162 22.80 -31.50 18.21
C TRP A 162 24.21 -31.21 18.72
N SER A 163 24.41 -30.04 19.32
CA SER A 163 25.69 -29.71 19.96
C SER A 163 25.75 -30.24 21.40
N SER A 164 26.97 -30.49 21.90
CA SER A 164 27.22 -30.89 23.29
C SER A 164 26.73 -29.86 24.32
N GLN A 165 26.55 -28.61 23.91
CA GLN A 165 26.02 -27.52 24.73
C GLN A 165 24.48 -27.42 24.70
N GLY A 166 23.79 -28.36 24.04
CA GLY A 166 22.33 -28.38 24.01
C GLY A 166 21.70 -27.39 23.03
N MET A 167 22.41 -27.05 21.94
CA MET A 167 21.92 -26.15 20.89
C MET A 167 21.84 -26.85 19.53
N LEU A 168 20.97 -26.36 18.64
CA LEU A 168 20.93 -26.74 17.23
C LEU A 168 22.11 -26.12 16.49
N ARG A 169 23.02 -26.95 16.02
CA ARG A 169 24.19 -26.54 15.22
C ARG A 169 23.83 -26.61 13.74
N MET A 170 23.63 -25.45 13.14
CA MET A 170 23.32 -25.24 11.74
C MET A 170 24.62 -25.13 10.95
N SER A 171 24.87 -26.04 10.00
CA SER A 171 25.99 -25.89 9.06
C SER A 171 25.80 -24.67 8.14
N PRO A 172 26.88 -24.17 7.49
CA PRO A 172 26.77 -23.14 6.46
C PRO A 172 25.77 -23.52 5.35
N GLU A 173 25.74 -24.79 4.95
CA GLU A 173 24.83 -25.31 3.93
C GLU A 173 23.39 -25.23 4.40
N ALA A 174 23.11 -25.67 5.64
CA ALA A 174 21.79 -25.55 6.25
C ALA A 174 21.30 -24.10 6.27
N MET A 175 22.16 -23.18 6.71
CA MET A 175 21.84 -21.76 6.74
C MET A 175 21.61 -21.22 5.34
N SER A 176 22.38 -21.64 4.34
CA SER A 176 22.16 -21.24 2.94
C SER A 176 20.80 -21.70 2.44
N GLU A 177 20.43 -22.97 2.65
CA GLU A 177 19.15 -23.54 2.21
C GLU A 177 17.94 -22.80 2.77
N LEU A 178 18.01 -22.30 4.02
CA LEU A 178 16.94 -21.49 4.60
C LEU A 178 16.70 -20.17 3.85
N PHE A 179 17.74 -19.60 3.23
CA PHE A 179 17.63 -18.33 2.50
C PHE A 179 17.28 -18.51 1.02
N GLN A 180 17.66 -19.64 0.41
CA GLN A 180 17.53 -19.86 -1.04
C GLN A 180 16.12 -19.64 -1.60
N PRO A 181 15.03 -20.11 -0.96
CA PRO A 181 13.68 -19.89 -1.50
C PRO A 181 13.32 -18.41 -1.60
N THR A 182 13.66 -17.62 -0.58
CA THR A 182 13.39 -16.18 -0.54
C THR A 182 14.29 -15.42 -1.51
N ILE A 183 15.59 -15.71 -1.50
CA ILE A 183 16.56 -15.05 -2.40
C ILE A 183 16.19 -15.31 -3.86
N THR A 184 15.92 -16.56 -4.24
CA THR A 184 15.54 -16.91 -5.62
C THR A 184 14.33 -16.12 -6.10
N GLN A 185 13.30 -15.98 -5.25
CA GLN A 185 12.10 -15.19 -5.58
C GLN A 185 12.44 -13.71 -5.79
N ILE A 186 13.29 -13.13 -4.94
CA ILE A 186 13.75 -11.73 -5.10
C ILE A 186 14.53 -11.56 -6.41
N ILE A 187 15.47 -12.46 -6.71
CA ILE A 187 16.28 -12.38 -7.94
C ILE A 187 15.39 -12.49 -9.18
N ASN A 188 14.50 -13.49 -9.23
CA ASN A 188 13.58 -13.66 -10.36
C ASN A 188 12.68 -12.43 -10.56
N HIS A 189 12.25 -11.82 -9.46
CA HIS A 189 11.43 -10.61 -9.51
C HIS A 189 12.19 -9.41 -10.09
N ILE A 190 13.42 -9.18 -9.62
CA ILE A 190 14.28 -8.11 -10.14
C ILE A 190 14.57 -8.35 -11.62
N ASP A 191 14.91 -9.58 -12.03
CA ASP A 191 15.17 -9.93 -13.42
C ASP A 191 13.96 -9.65 -14.32
N ALA A 192 12.75 -10.00 -13.87
CA ALA A 192 11.52 -9.69 -14.58
C ALA A 192 11.29 -8.18 -14.74
N LEU A 193 11.64 -7.38 -13.72
CA LEU A 193 11.54 -5.92 -13.80
C LEU A 193 12.56 -5.31 -14.78
N LEU A 194 13.80 -5.81 -14.79
CA LEU A 194 14.85 -5.29 -15.68
C LEU A 194 14.58 -5.56 -17.16
N LYS A 195 13.74 -6.55 -17.48
CA LYS A 195 13.28 -6.84 -18.85
C LYS A 195 12.22 -5.86 -19.36
N LYS A 196 11.61 -5.06 -18.49
CA LYS A 196 10.58 -4.09 -18.88
C LYS A 196 11.18 -2.91 -19.64
N PRO A 197 10.58 -2.45 -20.76
CA PRO A 197 11.11 -1.34 -21.55
C PRO A 197 11.38 -0.06 -20.75
N GLU A 198 10.55 0.23 -19.74
CA GLU A 198 10.64 1.42 -18.90
C GLU A 198 11.85 1.41 -17.95
N VAL A 199 12.45 0.23 -17.72
CA VAL A 199 13.57 0.00 -16.80
C VAL A 199 14.84 -0.39 -17.58
N GLN A 200 14.79 -0.40 -18.90
CA GLN A 200 15.99 -0.65 -19.71
C GLN A 200 17.04 0.45 -19.53
N GLY A 201 18.30 0.06 -19.42
CA GLY A 201 19.43 0.99 -19.33
C GLY A 201 19.64 1.62 -17.95
N ILE A 202 19.05 1.08 -16.87
CA ILE A 202 19.39 1.56 -15.52
C ILE A 202 20.88 1.42 -15.22
N LYS A 203 21.44 2.41 -14.53
CA LYS A 203 22.85 2.43 -14.12
C LYS A 203 23.06 1.95 -12.69
N PHE A 204 22.05 2.13 -11.83
CA PHE A 204 22.15 1.89 -10.40
C PHE A 204 20.97 1.04 -9.93
N LEU A 205 21.25 0.07 -9.06
CA LEU A 205 20.27 -0.69 -8.31
C LEU A 205 20.53 -0.46 -6.83
N PHE A 206 19.60 0.19 -6.14
CA PHE A 206 19.72 0.47 -4.71
C PHE A 206 19.06 -0.65 -3.91
N LEU A 207 19.85 -1.37 -3.11
CA LEU A 207 19.34 -2.41 -2.21
C LEU A 207 19.13 -1.80 -0.82
N VAL A 208 17.87 -1.66 -0.40
CA VAL A 208 17.47 -0.96 0.83
C VAL A 208 16.47 -1.76 1.67
N GLY A 209 16.30 -1.37 2.94
CA GLY A 209 15.38 -2.00 3.89
C GLY A 209 16.05 -2.98 4.85
N GLY A 210 15.31 -3.48 5.85
CA GLY A 210 15.91 -4.31 6.91
C GLY A 210 16.56 -5.60 6.39
N PHE A 211 15.96 -6.27 5.40
CA PHE A 211 16.55 -7.51 4.86
C PHE A 211 17.79 -7.27 4.00
N ALA A 212 17.97 -6.05 3.48
CA ALA A 212 19.16 -5.67 2.74
C ALA A 212 20.42 -5.64 3.61
N GLU A 213 20.30 -5.69 4.95
CA GLU A 213 21.44 -5.89 5.86
C GLU A 213 22.06 -7.28 5.74
N SER A 214 21.32 -8.26 5.20
CA SER A 214 21.76 -9.65 5.08
C SER A 214 22.92 -9.80 4.09
N PRO A 215 24.10 -10.26 4.53
CA PRO A 215 25.21 -10.54 3.62
C PRO A 215 24.86 -11.61 2.57
N MET A 216 23.97 -12.55 2.92
CA MET A 216 23.47 -13.57 1.99
C MET A 216 22.72 -12.93 0.82
N LEU A 217 21.83 -11.98 1.10
CA LEU A 217 21.05 -11.28 0.07
C LEU A 217 21.94 -10.35 -0.75
N GLN A 218 22.79 -9.57 -0.10
CA GLN A 218 23.72 -8.64 -0.76
C GLN A 218 24.58 -9.38 -1.78
N HIS A 219 25.18 -10.51 -1.38
CA HIS A 219 26.02 -11.31 -2.27
C HIS A 219 25.22 -11.87 -3.46
N ALA A 220 24.03 -12.41 -3.23
CA ALA A 220 23.20 -12.96 -4.30
C ALA A 220 22.77 -11.90 -5.33
N VAL A 221 22.35 -10.71 -4.87
CA VAL A 221 21.96 -9.60 -5.74
C VAL A 221 23.17 -9.06 -6.52
N GLN A 222 24.33 -8.94 -5.87
CA GLN A 222 25.56 -8.53 -6.55
C GLN A 222 26.01 -9.54 -7.59
N ALA A 223 25.95 -10.85 -7.28
CA ALA A 223 26.31 -11.91 -8.21
C ALA A 223 25.37 -11.94 -9.43
N ALA A 224 24.07 -11.74 -9.22
CA ALA A 224 23.08 -11.78 -10.30
C ALA A 224 23.12 -10.53 -11.19
N PHE A 225 23.29 -9.33 -10.61
CA PHE A 225 23.05 -8.07 -11.33
C PHE A 225 24.24 -7.12 -11.38
N GLY A 226 25.35 -7.42 -10.71
CA GLY A 226 26.53 -6.56 -10.65
C GLY A 226 27.21 -6.33 -11.99
N ALA A 227 27.03 -7.25 -12.95
CA ALA A 227 27.50 -7.07 -14.33
C ALA A 227 26.58 -6.17 -15.17
N ALA A 228 25.28 -6.15 -14.86
CA ALA A 228 24.28 -5.39 -15.60
C ALA A 228 24.14 -3.94 -15.10
N CYS A 229 24.30 -3.71 -13.79
CA CYS A 229 24.18 -2.39 -13.18
C CYS A 229 24.99 -2.29 -11.88
N ARG A 230 25.26 -1.06 -11.44
CA ARG A 230 25.97 -0.84 -10.16
C ARG A 230 25.00 -1.05 -8.99
N VAL A 231 25.17 -2.17 -8.29
CA VAL A 231 24.45 -2.44 -7.03
C VAL A 231 25.02 -1.56 -5.92
N VAL A 232 24.18 -0.69 -5.35
CA VAL A 232 24.54 0.24 -4.27
C VAL A 232 23.79 -0.17 -3.01
N ILE A 233 24.55 -0.40 -1.94
CA ILE A 233 24.02 -0.69 -0.60
C ILE A 233 24.43 0.49 0.30
N PRO A 234 23.48 1.36 0.69
CA PRO A 234 23.78 2.49 1.56
C PRO A 234 24.27 2.07 2.95
N GLN A 235 24.98 2.97 3.63
CA GLN A 235 25.26 2.83 5.06
C GLN A 235 23.95 2.92 5.87
N ASP A 236 23.86 2.15 6.96
CA ASP A 236 22.64 2.00 7.77
C ASP A 236 21.41 1.64 6.92
N VAL A 237 21.55 0.61 6.08
CA VAL A 237 20.55 0.24 5.07
C VAL A 237 19.14 -0.01 5.65
N GLY A 238 19.03 -0.52 6.88
CA GLY A 238 17.76 -0.64 7.60
C GLY A 238 17.10 0.69 7.97
N LEU A 239 17.87 1.77 8.10
CA LEU A 239 17.37 3.12 8.43
C LEU A 239 17.20 4.03 7.22
N THR A 240 17.69 3.65 6.04
CA THR A 240 17.69 4.49 4.82
C THR A 240 16.30 5.04 4.48
N ILE A 241 15.26 4.22 4.59
CA ILE A 241 13.88 4.64 4.31
C ILE A 241 13.41 5.71 5.30
N LEU A 242 13.68 5.50 6.59
CA LEU A 242 13.33 6.46 7.63
C LEU A 242 14.10 7.78 7.47
N LYS A 243 15.41 7.71 7.17
CA LYS A 243 16.23 8.90 6.89
C LYS A 243 15.66 9.68 5.71
N GLY A 244 15.28 9.00 4.63
CA GLY A 244 14.63 9.62 3.47
C GLY A 244 13.30 10.27 3.83
N ALA A 245 12.47 9.63 4.66
CA ALA A 245 11.21 10.17 5.13
C ALA A 245 11.40 11.43 6.00
N VAL A 246 12.40 11.45 6.88
CA VAL A 246 12.74 12.62 7.71
C VAL A 246 13.21 13.78 6.82
N LEU A 247 14.08 13.52 5.85
CA LEU A 247 14.53 14.54 4.89
C LEU A 247 13.37 15.11 4.08
N PHE A 248 12.45 14.25 3.63
CA PHE A 248 11.24 14.68 2.94
C PHE A 248 10.31 15.49 3.85
N GLY A 249 10.19 15.15 5.12
CA GLY A 249 9.41 15.93 6.09
C GLY A 249 10.01 17.31 6.40
N LEU A 250 11.34 17.42 6.38
CA LEU A 250 12.05 18.70 6.55
C LEU A 250 11.91 19.60 5.32
N ASP A 251 12.06 19.01 4.13
CA ASP A 251 11.91 19.71 2.85
C ASP A 251 11.14 18.85 1.83
N PRO A 252 9.82 19.03 1.73
CA PRO A 252 9.00 18.34 0.74
C PRO A 252 9.37 18.67 -0.71
N THR A 253 10.10 19.76 -0.96
CA THR A 253 10.46 20.21 -2.31
C THR A 253 11.55 19.34 -2.97
N ILE A 254 12.21 18.50 -2.19
CA ILE A 254 13.20 17.53 -2.68
C ILE A 254 12.59 16.55 -3.71
N VAL A 255 11.30 16.22 -3.59
CA VAL A 255 10.56 15.42 -4.57
C VAL A 255 9.80 16.35 -5.51
N ARG A 256 10.42 16.68 -6.65
CA ARG A 256 9.87 17.65 -7.61
C ARG A 256 8.82 17.08 -8.55
N VAL A 257 8.88 15.77 -8.82
CA VAL A 257 7.99 15.10 -9.78
C VAL A 257 7.55 13.77 -9.18
N ARG A 258 6.26 13.47 -9.32
CA ARG A 258 5.66 12.19 -8.93
C ARG A 258 4.93 11.61 -10.13
N ARG A 259 4.71 10.30 -10.12
CA ARG A 259 3.79 9.67 -11.08
C ARG A 259 2.42 9.50 -10.42
N SER A 260 1.36 9.85 -11.15
CA SER A 260 0.00 9.66 -10.65
C SER A 260 -0.30 8.16 -10.52
N PRO A 261 -0.75 7.67 -9.34
CA PRO A 261 -1.06 6.26 -9.15
C PRO A 261 -2.38 5.86 -9.82
N LEU A 262 -3.25 6.81 -10.13
CA LEU A 262 -4.54 6.59 -10.76
C LEU A 262 -4.81 7.68 -11.80
N THR A 263 -5.70 7.40 -12.73
CA THR A 263 -6.34 8.41 -13.55
C THR A 263 -7.38 9.13 -12.69
N TYR A 264 -7.32 10.46 -12.59
CA TYR A 264 -8.32 11.26 -11.86
C TYR A 264 -9.08 12.16 -12.82
N GLY A 265 -10.37 12.32 -12.55
CA GLY A 265 -11.24 13.14 -13.37
C GLY A 265 -12.57 13.45 -12.71
N VAL A 266 -13.46 14.06 -13.46
CA VAL A 266 -14.82 14.40 -13.01
C VAL A 266 -15.86 13.90 -14.01
N GLY A 267 -17.07 13.65 -13.52
CA GLY A 267 -18.20 13.29 -14.37
C GLY A 267 -18.83 14.54 -14.98
N VAL A 268 -18.94 14.60 -16.31
CA VAL A 268 -19.47 15.75 -17.05
C VAL A 268 -20.56 15.37 -18.04
N LEU A 269 -21.40 16.35 -18.38
CA LEU A 269 -22.23 16.31 -19.57
C LEU A 269 -21.50 17.07 -20.68
N ASN A 270 -21.31 16.44 -21.84
CA ASN A 270 -20.73 17.09 -23.02
C ASN A 270 -21.66 16.97 -24.24
N LYS A 271 -21.37 17.65 -25.34
CA LYS A 271 -22.14 17.54 -26.57
C LYS A 271 -22.10 16.10 -27.09
N PHE A 272 -23.26 15.55 -27.47
CA PHE A 272 -23.33 14.24 -28.09
C PHE A 272 -22.79 14.29 -29.52
N VAL A 273 -21.97 13.30 -29.90
CA VAL A 273 -21.41 13.16 -31.24
C VAL A 273 -21.81 11.78 -31.77
N GLU A 274 -22.66 11.77 -32.79
CA GLU A 274 -23.10 10.53 -33.45
C GLU A 274 -21.88 9.77 -34.00
N GLY A 275 -21.87 8.45 -33.82
CA GLY A 275 -20.75 7.58 -34.23
C GLY A 275 -19.58 7.51 -33.24
N LYS A 276 -19.42 8.49 -32.35
CA LYS A 276 -18.41 8.45 -31.27
C LYS A 276 -19.02 7.98 -29.94
N HIS A 277 -20.17 8.52 -29.58
CA HIS A 277 -20.80 8.23 -28.29
C HIS A 277 -21.89 7.14 -28.44
N PRO A 278 -21.98 6.17 -27.51
CA PRO A 278 -23.06 5.19 -27.48
C PRO A 278 -24.42 5.87 -27.36
N ARG A 279 -25.41 5.40 -28.13
CA ARG A 279 -26.77 5.97 -28.13
C ARG A 279 -27.45 5.89 -26.76
N GLU A 280 -27.09 4.91 -25.93
CA GLU A 280 -27.57 4.78 -24.55
C GLU A 280 -27.15 5.95 -23.64
N LYS A 281 -26.09 6.69 -23.99
CA LYS A 281 -25.62 7.89 -23.27
C LYS A 281 -26.24 9.19 -23.82
N LEU A 282 -27.11 9.11 -24.83
CA LEU A 282 -27.77 10.27 -25.41
C LEU A 282 -28.85 10.82 -24.48
N LEU A 283 -28.71 12.09 -24.12
CA LEU A 283 -29.71 12.87 -23.42
C LEU A 283 -30.14 14.05 -24.29
N VAL A 284 -31.39 14.03 -24.77
CA VAL A 284 -31.97 15.16 -25.49
C VAL A 284 -32.60 16.12 -24.48
N LYS A 285 -32.13 17.37 -24.44
CA LYS A 285 -32.66 18.39 -23.54
C LYS A 285 -32.66 19.74 -24.23
N GLU A 286 -33.81 20.42 -24.23
CA GLU A 286 -33.98 21.76 -24.84
C GLU A 286 -33.54 21.79 -26.32
N GLY A 287 -33.86 20.73 -27.08
CA GLY A 287 -33.48 20.60 -28.48
C GLY A 287 -31.98 20.35 -28.74
N LYS A 288 -31.19 20.12 -27.69
CA LYS A 288 -29.76 19.80 -27.78
C LYS A 288 -29.48 18.37 -27.33
N ASN A 289 -28.57 17.72 -28.04
CA ASN A 289 -28.12 16.37 -27.76
C ASN A 289 -26.87 16.41 -26.88
N TRP A 290 -26.98 15.86 -25.68
CA TRP A 290 -25.92 15.76 -24.69
C TRP A 290 -25.51 14.30 -24.50
N CYS A 291 -24.27 14.07 -24.12
CA CYS A 291 -23.75 12.78 -23.71
C CYS A 291 -23.53 12.82 -22.20
N THR A 292 -24.16 11.90 -21.48
CA THR A 292 -24.04 11.77 -20.03
C THR A 292 -22.84 10.91 -19.65
N ASP A 293 -22.43 11.04 -18.38
CA ASP A 293 -21.45 10.16 -17.74
C ASP A 293 -20.05 10.20 -18.35
N ILE A 294 -19.67 11.25 -19.06
CA ILE A 294 -18.30 11.35 -19.59
C ILE A 294 -17.32 11.52 -18.43
N PHE A 295 -16.25 10.72 -18.44
CA PHE A 295 -15.11 10.89 -17.56
C PHE A 295 -14.14 11.89 -18.17
N GLU A 296 -14.13 13.12 -17.68
CA GLU A 296 -13.16 14.12 -18.11
C GLU A 296 -11.91 14.05 -17.24
N LYS A 297 -10.79 13.62 -17.83
CA LYS A 297 -9.51 13.44 -17.15
C LYS A 297 -8.85 14.78 -16.81
N PHE A 298 -8.36 14.87 -15.58
CA PHE A 298 -7.44 15.90 -15.13
C PHE A 298 -5.99 15.40 -15.18
N VAL A 299 -5.78 14.13 -14.82
CA VAL A 299 -4.48 13.46 -14.88
C VAL A 299 -4.69 11.99 -15.21
N SER A 300 -3.77 11.41 -15.98
CA SER A 300 -3.74 9.97 -16.29
C SER A 300 -2.87 9.20 -15.29
N VAL A 301 -3.16 7.92 -15.08
CA VAL A 301 -2.24 7.00 -14.41
C VAL A 301 -0.87 7.05 -15.08
N ASP A 302 0.20 6.94 -14.29
CA ASP A 302 1.61 7.06 -14.70
C ASP A 302 2.06 8.42 -15.24
N GLN A 303 1.14 9.38 -15.43
CA GLN A 303 1.51 10.72 -15.83
C GLN A 303 2.42 11.35 -14.78
N SER A 304 3.51 11.96 -15.24
CA SER A 304 4.42 12.72 -14.39
C SER A 304 3.78 14.06 -14.05
N VAL A 305 3.63 14.33 -12.75
CA VAL A 305 3.08 15.57 -12.18
C VAL A 305 4.13 16.26 -11.34
N ALA A 306 4.35 17.54 -11.62
CA ALA A 306 5.28 18.37 -10.85
C ALA A 306 4.66 18.81 -9.51
N LEU A 307 5.51 19.11 -8.54
CA LEU A 307 5.09 19.66 -7.25
C LEU A 307 4.31 20.97 -7.47
N GLY A 308 3.04 20.98 -7.03
CA GLY A 308 2.16 22.13 -7.14
C GLY A 308 1.52 22.32 -8.51
N GLU A 309 1.66 21.36 -9.43
CA GLU A 309 1.02 21.41 -10.74
C GLU A 309 -0.50 21.48 -10.60
N VAL A 310 -1.12 22.44 -11.28
CA VAL A 310 -2.57 22.66 -11.23
C VAL A 310 -3.16 22.42 -12.61
N VAL A 311 -4.08 21.46 -12.69
CA VAL A 311 -4.89 21.24 -13.89
C VAL A 311 -6.25 21.90 -13.70
N GLN A 312 -6.62 22.81 -14.59
CA GLN A 312 -7.86 23.58 -14.52
C GLN A 312 -8.80 23.22 -15.68
N ARG A 313 -10.10 23.22 -15.39
CA ARG A 313 -11.18 23.08 -16.37
C ARG A 313 -12.33 24.03 -16.02
N SER A 314 -13.03 24.51 -17.03
CA SER A 314 -14.15 25.44 -16.88
C SER A 314 -15.45 24.77 -17.27
N TYR A 315 -16.46 24.93 -16.41
CA TYR A 315 -17.78 24.32 -16.54
C TYR A 315 -18.88 25.38 -16.49
N CYS A 316 -20.04 25.04 -17.04
CA CYS A 316 -21.26 25.83 -16.91
C CYS A 316 -22.32 25.02 -16.15
N PRO A 317 -23.17 25.66 -15.33
CA PRO A 317 -24.34 25.00 -14.76
C PRO A 317 -25.21 24.37 -15.85
N ALA A 318 -25.76 23.19 -15.57
CA ALA A 318 -26.57 22.42 -16.53
C ALA A 318 -27.97 23.02 -16.75
N ARG A 319 -28.42 23.90 -15.85
CA ARG A 319 -29.72 24.57 -15.91
C ARG A 319 -29.55 26.07 -15.61
N PRO A 320 -30.21 26.96 -16.38
CA PRO A 320 -30.36 28.36 -15.98
C PRO A 320 -30.99 28.46 -14.58
N GLY A 321 -30.49 29.37 -13.74
CA GLY A 321 -31.01 29.58 -12.39
C GLY A 321 -30.66 28.48 -11.37
N GLN A 322 -29.83 27.49 -11.72
CA GLN A 322 -29.37 26.45 -10.80
C GLN A 322 -28.70 27.07 -9.56
N ARG A 323 -29.21 26.72 -8.37
CA ARG A 323 -28.74 27.29 -7.08
C ARG A 323 -27.64 26.49 -6.39
N LYS A 324 -27.33 25.30 -6.89
CA LYS A 324 -26.30 24.42 -6.34
C LYS A 324 -25.71 23.57 -7.45
N THR A 325 -24.39 23.46 -7.53
CA THR A 325 -23.68 22.55 -8.43
C THR A 325 -22.86 21.57 -7.61
N ILE A 326 -22.93 20.29 -7.99
CA ILE A 326 -22.16 19.22 -7.38
C ILE A 326 -21.19 18.70 -8.43
N ILE A 327 -19.91 18.67 -8.10
CA ILE A 327 -18.83 18.10 -8.92
C ILE A 327 -18.41 16.81 -8.23
N ASN A 328 -18.71 15.67 -8.86
CA ASN A 328 -18.26 14.37 -8.39
C ASN A 328 -16.87 14.08 -8.98
N ILE A 329 -15.95 13.66 -8.12
CA ILE A 329 -14.58 13.32 -8.49
C ILE A 329 -14.47 11.81 -8.55
N TYR A 330 -13.86 11.31 -9.61
CA TYR A 330 -13.71 9.89 -9.89
C TYR A 330 -12.25 9.54 -10.12
N CYS A 331 -11.92 8.27 -9.90
CA CYS A 331 -10.61 7.73 -10.21
C CYS A 331 -10.72 6.33 -10.82
N SER A 332 -9.69 5.95 -11.57
CA SER A 332 -9.54 4.62 -12.18
C SER A 332 -8.08 4.18 -12.20
N ALA A 333 -7.85 2.87 -12.11
CA ALA A 333 -6.56 2.26 -12.32
C ALA A 333 -6.15 2.22 -13.81
N ALA A 334 -7.13 2.29 -14.70
CA ALA A 334 -6.93 2.24 -16.14
C ALA A 334 -6.85 3.65 -16.75
N ASP A 335 -6.09 3.79 -17.84
CA ASP A 335 -6.05 5.04 -18.61
C ASP A 335 -7.12 5.06 -19.70
N ASP A 336 -7.55 3.94 -20.27
CA ASP A 336 -8.49 3.91 -21.39
C ASP A 336 -9.96 4.16 -21.02
N VAL A 337 -10.24 4.62 -19.80
CA VAL A 337 -11.60 4.99 -19.35
C VAL A 337 -12.13 6.23 -20.07
N VAL A 338 -13.38 6.15 -20.50
CA VAL A 338 -14.10 7.21 -21.23
C VAL A 338 -15.34 7.67 -20.45
N TYR A 339 -15.99 6.78 -19.70
CA TYR A 339 -17.19 7.07 -18.93
C TYR A 339 -17.02 6.79 -17.45
N ILE A 340 -17.74 7.53 -16.60
CA ILE A 340 -17.77 7.29 -15.15
C ILE A 340 -18.45 5.97 -14.77
N THR A 341 -19.12 5.33 -15.73
CA THR A 341 -19.74 4.01 -15.60
C THR A 341 -18.85 2.87 -16.08
N ASP A 342 -17.65 3.16 -16.59
CA ASP A 342 -16.75 2.13 -17.07
C ASP A 342 -16.27 1.25 -15.90
N PRO A 343 -16.02 -0.06 -16.14
CA PRO A 343 -15.50 -0.95 -15.12
C PRO A 343 -14.21 -0.41 -14.48
N GLY A 344 -14.15 -0.46 -13.14
CA GLY A 344 -12.99 0.03 -12.38
C GLY A 344 -12.99 1.54 -12.08
N VAL A 345 -13.92 2.30 -12.66
CA VAL A 345 -14.12 3.71 -12.26
C VAL A 345 -14.91 3.77 -10.95
N ARG A 346 -14.40 4.53 -9.99
CA ARG A 346 -15.05 4.75 -8.69
C ARG A 346 -15.07 6.21 -8.31
N LYS A 347 -16.11 6.62 -7.60
CA LYS A 347 -16.21 7.95 -7.01
C LYS A 347 -15.30 8.03 -5.78
N CYS A 348 -14.44 9.05 -5.71
CA CYS A 348 -13.48 9.25 -4.62
C CYS A 348 -13.58 10.64 -3.95
N GLY A 349 -14.46 11.51 -4.44
CA GLY A 349 -14.67 12.82 -3.83
C GLY A 349 -15.92 13.52 -4.34
N THR A 350 -16.33 14.57 -3.64
CA THR A 350 -17.41 15.47 -4.06
C THR A 350 -17.12 16.89 -3.63
N VAL A 351 -17.33 17.84 -4.53
CA VAL A 351 -17.34 19.28 -4.23
C VAL A 351 -18.74 19.82 -4.49
N SER A 352 -19.29 20.55 -3.53
CA SER A 352 -20.60 21.18 -3.65
C SER A 352 -20.47 22.70 -3.56
N LEU A 353 -20.91 23.40 -4.59
CA LEU A 353 -20.86 24.86 -4.69
C LEU A 353 -22.27 25.42 -4.71
N GLU A 354 -22.56 26.35 -3.79
CA GLU A 354 -23.79 27.13 -3.82
C GLU A 354 -23.66 28.26 -4.83
N LEU A 355 -24.70 28.40 -5.63
CA LEU A 355 -24.80 29.33 -6.73
C LEU A 355 -25.89 30.36 -6.38
N PRO A 356 -25.58 31.42 -5.61
CA PRO A 356 -26.57 32.46 -5.32
C PRO A 356 -27.09 33.06 -6.62
N GLN A 357 -28.35 33.51 -6.61
CA GLN A 357 -28.89 34.29 -7.71
C GLN A 357 -28.07 35.58 -7.78
N LEU A 358 -27.48 35.85 -8.94
CA LEU A 358 -26.95 37.18 -9.21
C LEU A 358 -28.16 38.09 -9.28
N GLY A 359 -28.22 39.05 -8.35
CA GLY A 359 -29.30 40.02 -8.31
C GLY A 359 -29.45 40.69 -9.66
N GLU A 360 -30.69 40.91 -10.06
CA GLU A 360 -31.01 41.88 -11.10
C GLU A 360 -30.59 43.24 -10.56
N GLY A 361 -29.32 43.59 -10.76
CA GLY A 361 -28.85 44.95 -10.53
C GLY A 361 -29.69 45.86 -11.42
N GLY A 362 -30.45 46.75 -10.78
CA GLY A 362 -31.41 47.64 -11.41
C GLY A 362 -30.80 48.38 -12.60
N GLY A 363 -31.27 48.03 -13.79
CA GLY A 363 -31.18 48.84 -14.99
C GLY A 363 -32.59 49.26 -15.33
N HIS A 364 -32.87 50.55 -15.13
CA HIS A 364 -34.02 51.24 -15.68
C HIS A 364 -34.07 51.04 -17.20
N ASP A 365 -35.27 51.18 -17.76
CA ASP A 365 -35.62 50.93 -19.15
C ASP A 365 -34.55 51.26 -20.20
N GLY A 366 -34.36 50.29 -21.11
CA GLY A 366 -33.88 50.52 -22.47
C GLY A 366 -32.37 50.62 -22.65
N ASP A 367 -31.69 49.49 -22.87
CA ASP A 367 -30.72 49.40 -23.97
C ASP A 367 -30.39 47.94 -24.34
N THR A 368 -30.10 47.79 -25.61
CA THR A 368 -29.83 46.61 -26.41
C THR A 368 -28.72 45.66 -25.91
N GLY A 369 -29.03 44.37 -25.86
CA GLY A 369 -28.22 43.38 -26.58
C GLY A 369 -26.96 42.77 -25.95
N SER A 370 -26.69 42.85 -24.64
CA SER A 370 -25.64 42.00 -24.05
C SER A 370 -26.21 40.64 -23.59
N PRO A 371 -25.84 39.49 -24.18
CA PRO A 371 -26.28 38.20 -23.65
C PRO A 371 -25.72 38.05 -22.23
N ARG A 372 -26.60 37.83 -21.22
CA ARG A 372 -26.19 37.48 -19.84
C ARG A 372 -25.08 36.43 -19.94
N ALA A 373 -23.86 36.81 -19.54
CA ALA A 373 -22.70 35.93 -19.63
C ALA A 373 -23.02 34.61 -18.91
N ARG A 374 -22.78 33.48 -19.57
CA ARG A 374 -23.00 32.17 -18.95
C ARG A 374 -22.11 32.08 -17.71
N ARG A 375 -22.71 31.78 -16.56
CA ARG A 375 -21.98 31.62 -15.30
C ARG A 375 -20.92 30.54 -15.45
N GLU A 376 -19.66 30.89 -15.19
CA GLU A 376 -18.52 29.98 -15.28
C GLU A 376 -18.15 29.45 -13.87
N ILE A 377 -17.99 28.13 -13.77
CA ILE A 377 -17.45 27.44 -12.61
C ILE A 377 -16.10 26.85 -13.01
N ARG A 378 -15.03 27.34 -12.39
CA ARG A 378 -13.67 26.82 -12.64
C ARG A 378 -13.35 25.76 -11.60
N ALA A 379 -13.15 24.52 -12.03
CA ALA A 379 -12.60 23.48 -11.16
C ALA A 379 -11.10 23.33 -11.40
N ALA A 380 -10.35 23.13 -10.33
CA ALA A 380 -8.92 22.89 -10.39
C ALA A 380 -8.54 21.74 -9.47
N MET A 381 -7.67 20.85 -9.96
CA MET A 381 -7.01 19.84 -9.15
C MET A 381 -5.52 20.17 -9.08
N GLN A 382 -4.99 20.26 -7.86
CA GLN A 382 -3.57 20.45 -7.61
C GLN A 382 -2.93 19.11 -7.24
N PHE A 383 -1.85 18.79 -7.95
CA PHE A 383 -1.10 17.55 -7.82
C PHE A 383 0.33 17.81 -7.31
N GLY A 384 1.05 16.71 -7.04
CA GLY A 384 2.46 16.73 -6.65
C GLY A 384 2.73 16.93 -5.16
N ASP A 385 1.74 17.37 -4.38
CA ASP A 385 1.79 17.39 -2.91
C ASP A 385 1.54 15.98 -2.32
N THR A 386 1.50 15.84 -0.99
CA THR A 386 1.11 14.58 -0.32
C THR A 386 -0.36 14.23 -0.55
N GLU A 387 -1.20 15.22 -0.80
CA GLU A 387 -2.64 15.06 -1.05
C GLU A 387 -3.05 15.79 -2.34
N ILE A 388 -4.07 15.26 -3.03
CA ILE A 388 -4.69 15.95 -4.16
C ILE A 388 -5.72 16.95 -3.62
N LYS A 389 -5.50 18.24 -3.91
CA LYS A 389 -6.43 19.30 -3.50
C LYS A 389 -7.35 19.63 -4.66
N VAL A 390 -8.66 19.53 -4.42
CA VAL A 390 -9.68 19.87 -5.43
C VAL A 390 -10.37 21.16 -5.02
N THR A 391 -10.45 22.11 -5.93
CA THR A 391 -11.09 23.41 -5.72
C THR A 391 -12.10 23.68 -6.81
N ALA A 392 -13.20 24.36 -6.46
CA ALA A 392 -14.15 24.89 -7.43
C ALA A 392 -14.47 26.33 -7.08
N VAL A 393 -14.40 27.21 -8.07
CA VAL A 393 -14.62 28.65 -7.94
C VAL A 393 -15.76 29.07 -8.88
N ASP A 394 -16.75 29.75 -8.34
CA ASP A 394 -17.74 30.47 -9.15
C ASP A 394 -17.15 31.82 -9.55
N MET A 395 -16.82 31.99 -10.82
CA MET A 395 -16.16 33.19 -11.34
C MET A 395 -17.01 34.45 -11.20
N SER A 396 -18.33 34.31 -11.07
CA SER A 396 -19.25 35.45 -10.92
C SER A 396 -19.30 36.03 -9.51
N THR A 397 -19.04 35.21 -8.48
CA THR A 397 -19.10 35.64 -7.06
C THR A 397 -17.75 35.53 -6.36
N SER A 398 -16.75 34.94 -7.02
CA SER A 398 -15.46 34.55 -6.44
C SER A 398 -15.58 33.59 -5.25
N LYS A 399 -16.76 32.99 -5.00
CA LYS A 399 -16.93 31.98 -3.96
C LYS A 399 -16.16 30.73 -4.34
N THR A 400 -15.34 30.26 -3.41
CA THR A 400 -14.47 29.10 -3.56
C THR A 400 -14.88 28.03 -2.57
N VAL A 401 -14.98 26.79 -3.03
CA VAL A 401 -15.14 25.60 -2.19
C VAL A 401 -13.99 24.64 -2.46
N ARG A 402 -13.62 23.86 -1.44
CA ARG A 402 -12.50 22.93 -1.49
C ARG A 402 -12.95 21.56 -1.00
N ALA A 403 -12.38 20.52 -1.59
CA ALA A 403 -12.46 19.16 -1.07
C ALA A 403 -11.08 18.50 -1.18
N THR A 404 -10.83 17.56 -0.29
CA THR A 404 -9.74 16.60 -0.40
C THR A 404 -10.31 15.28 -0.89
N ILE A 405 -9.49 14.52 -1.61
CA ILE A 405 -9.85 13.15 -2.00
C ILE A 405 -9.53 12.24 -0.82
N ASP A 406 -10.50 11.44 -0.41
CA ASP A 406 -10.25 10.42 0.62
C ASP A 406 -9.67 9.17 -0.05
N PHE A 407 -8.45 8.80 0.36
CA PHE A 407 -7.75 7.62 -0.12
C PHE A 407 -7.87 6.43 0.83
N LEU A 408 -8.45 6.62 2.03
CA LEU A 408 -8.50 5.62 3.11
C LEU A 408 -9.83 4.87 3.19
N SER A 409 -10.89 5.35 2.54
CA SER A 409 -12.18 4.64 2.40
C SER A 409 -12.17 3.58 1.29
N ASN A 410 -10.99 3.02 0.99
CA ASN A 410 -10.78 1.91 0.05
C ASN A 410 -11.02 0.55 0.69
#